data_AF-A0A6P0DWH3-F1
#
_entry.id   AF-A0A6P0DWH3-F1
#
_cell.length_a   1.000
_cell.length_b   1.000
_cell.length_c   1.000
_cell.angle_alpha   90.00
_cell.angle_beta   90.00
_cell.angle_gamma   90.00
#
_symmetry.space_group_name_H-M   'P 1'
#
loop_
_entity.id
_entity.type
_entity.pdbx_description
1 polymer ?
#
loop_
_entity_poly.entity_id
_entity_poly.type
_entity_poly.pdbx_seq_one_letter_code
_entity_poly.pdbx_strand_id
1 'polypeptide(L)'
;MKAVDKFEYRRGYKFSTYATWWIRQAITRSIADQARTIRIPVHMIETINKMNRISRQILQETGLEPDPATLAEKMEMPEDKIRKIMKIAKEPISMETPIGDDDDSHLGDFIEDNNTVAPADAALHASMRDVVKDVLDSLTPREAKVL
;
A
#
# COMPACT_ATOMS: atom_id res chain seq x y z
N MET A 1 25.77 -4.85 -16.02
CA MET A 1 26.53 -4.38 -17.19
C MET A 1 25.89 -4.76 -18.54
N LYS A 2 24.54 -4.89 -18.61
CA LYS A 2 23.83 -5.46 -19.79
C LYS A 2 24.09 -4.75 -21.13
N ALA A 3 24.27 -3.43 -21.11
CA ALA A 3 24.53 -2.66 -22.31
C ALA A 3 25.88 -3.00 -22.96
N VAL A 4 26.90 -3.28 -22.15
CA VAL A 4 28.24 -3.66 -22.64
C VAL A 4 28.20 -5.09 -23.17
N ASP A 5 27.56 -5.99 -22.42
CA ASP A 5 27.49 -7.42 -22.74
C ASP A 5 26.79 -7.73 -24.08
N LYS A 6 25.83 -6.88 -24.48
CA LYS A 6 24.98 -7.08 -25.67
C LYS A 6 25.27 -6.13 -26.82
N PHE A 7 26.32 -5.32 -26.74
CA PHE A 7 26.63 -4.34 -27.79
C PHE A 7 27.35 -4.97 -28.98
N GLU A 8 26.83 -4.76 -30.18
CA GLU A 8 27.43 -5.19 -31.45
C GLU A 8 27.90 -3.98 -32.26
N TYR A 9 29.21 -3.72 -32.28
CA TYR A 9 29.79 -2.59 -33.03
C TYR A 9 29.58 -2.70 -34.56
N ARG A 10 29.43 -3.92 -35.09
CA ARG A 10 29.23 -4.17 -36.53
C ARG A 10 27.93 -3.61 -37.09
N ARG A 11 26.95 -3.29 -36.23
CA ARG A 11 25.68 -2.67 -36.63
C ARG A 11 25.80 -1.17 -36.93
N GLY A 12 26.96 -0.54 -36.67
CA GLY A 12 27.21 0.86 -37.02
C GLY A 12 26.55 1.91 -36.12
N TYR A 13 25.84 1.50 -35.05
CA TYR A 13 25.27 2.42 -34.08
C TYR A 13 26.29 2.87 -33.03
N LYS A 14 26.20 4.13 -32.59
CA LYS A 14 27.01 4.64 -31.47
C LYS A 14 26.63 3.92 -30.18
N PHE A 15 27.64 3.52 -29.40
CA PHE A 15 27.43 2.87 -28.10
C PHE A 15 26.57 3.72 -27.16
N SER A 16 26.77 5.03 -27.11
CA SER A 16 26.01 5.94 -26.25
C SER A 16 24.50 5.87 -26.51
N THR A 17 24.08 5.83 -27.78
CA THR A 17 22.67 5.69 -28.17
C THR A 17 22.07 4.38 -27.67
N TYR A 18 22.80 3.27 -27.83
CA TYR A 18 22.37 1.94 -27.39
C TYR A 18 22.34 1.82 -25.86
N ALA A 19 23.41 2.24 -25.19
CA ALA A 19 23.55 2.14 -23.75
C ALA A 19 22.53 2.99 -23.00
N THR A 20 22.19 4.17 -23.52
CA THR A 20 21.18 5.06 -22.90
C THR A 20 19.84 4.35 -22.73
N TRP A 21 19.42 3.52 -23.69
CA TRP A 21 18.16 2.77 -23.58
C TRP A 21 18.21 1.76 -22.42
N TRP A 22 19.30 0.99 -22.32
CA TRP A 22 19.49 0.02 -21.24
C TRP A 22 19.62 0.67 -19.86
N ILE A 23 20.32 1.80 -19.78
CA ILE A 23 20.47 2.56 -18.53
C ILE A 23 19.10 3.09 -18.09
N ARG A 24 18.35 3.72 -18.99
CA ARG A 24 17.00 4.21 -18.70
C ARG A 24 16.08 3.07 -18.26
N GLN A 25 16.07 1.95 -18.98
CA GLN A 25 15.25 0.79 -18.64
C GLN A 25 15.57 0.24 -17.24
N ALA A 26 16.86 0.14 -16.91
CA ALA A 26 17.29 -0.35 -15.60
C ALA A 26 16.86 0.59 -14.47
N ILE A 27 17.05 1.90 -14.65
CA ILE A 27 16.66 2.92 -13.65
C ILE A 27 15.14 2.93 -13.48
N THR A 28 14.36 3.03 -14.56
CA THR A 28 12.90 3.06 -14.50
C THR A 28 12.35 1.81 -13.83
N ARG A 29 12.92 0.63 -14.12
CA ARG A 29 12.53 -0.62 -13.45
C ARG A 29 12.89 -0.62 -11.97
N SER A 30 14.09 -0.18 -11.61
CA SER A 30 14.52 -0.12 -10.20
C SER A 30 13.62 0.80 -9.38
N ILE A 31 13.25 1.96 -9.94
CA ILE A 31 12.34 2.90 -9.29
C ILE A 31 10.97 2.24 -9.12
N ALA A 32 10.43 1.60 -10.15
CA ALA A 32 9.13 0.94 -10.06
C ALA A 32 9.12 -0.21 -9.02
N ASP A 33 10.21 -0.97 -8.92
CA ASP A 33 10.27 -2.14 -8.04
C ASP A 33 10.60 -1.79 -6.56
N GLN A 34 11.32 -0.69 -6.30
CA GLN A 34 11.91 -0.42 -4.98
C GLN A 34 11.58 0.95 -4.36
N ALA A 35 11.06 1.92 -5.11
CA ALA A 35 10.91 3.28 -4.59
C ALA A 35 9.79 3.45 -3.56
N ARG A 36 8.83 2.52 -3.49
CA ARG A 36 7.69 2.61 -2.56
C ARG A 36 7.88 1.71 -1.36
N THR A 37 7.45 2.20 -0.19
CA THR A 37 7.38 1.43 1.07
C THR A 37 6.57 0.15 0.92
N ILE A 38 5.43 0.23 0.22
CA ILE A 38 4.61 -0.92 -0.15
C ILE A 38 4.84 -1.20 -1.63
N ARG A 39 5.42 -2.36 -1.94
CA ARG A 39 5.75 -2.74 -3.31
C ARG A 39 4.49 -2.94 -4.15
N ILE A 40 4.40 -2.23 -5.28
CA ILE A 40 3.32 -2.33 -6.25
C ILE A 40 3.85 -2.98 -7.54
N PRO A 41 3.13 -3.92 -8.18
CA PRO A 41 3.54 -4.49 -9.47
C PRO A 41 3.71 -3.43 -10.57
N VAL A 42 4.67 -3.62 -11.47
CA VAL A 42 5.02 -2.65 -12.53
C VAL A 42 3.82 -2.22 -13.39
N HIS A 43 2.98 -3.17 -13.83
CA HIS A 43 1.79 -2.85 -14.65
C HIS A 43 0.77 -1.96 -13.91
N MET A 44 0.70 -2.04 -12.58
CA MET A 44 -0.14 -1.17 -11.77
C MET A 44 0.45 0.25 -11.71
N ILE A 45 1.77 0.39 -11.64
CA ILE A 45 2.46 1.70 -11.69
C ILE A 45 2.28 2.35 -13.07
N GLU A 46 2.37 1.57 -14.15
CA GLU A 46 2.05 2.05 -15.51
C GLU A 46 0.61 2.56 -15.60
N THR A 47 -0.34 1.83 -15.00
CA THR A 47 -1.75 2.24 -14.94
C THR A 47 -1.93 3.54 -14.16
N ILE A 48 -1.27 3.69 -13.01
CA ILE A 48 -1.29 4.92 -12.20
C ILE A 48 -0.69 6.10 -12.99
N ASN A 49 0.43 5.89 -13.70
CA ASN A 49 1.04 6.93 -14.51
C ASN A 49 0.16 7.36 -15.69
N LYS A 50 -0.53 6.40 -16.33
CA LYS A 50 -1.52 6.69 -17.38
C LYS A 50 -2.68 7.51 -16.82
N MET A 51 -3.21 7.12 -15.66
CA MET A 51 -4.27 7.85 -14.95
C MET A 51 -3.84 9.28 -14.63
N ASN A 52 -2.66 9.47 -14.03
CA ASN A 52 -2.12 10.80 -13.70
C ASN A 52 -1.85 11.68 -14.94
N ARG A 53 -1.53 11.07 -16.09
CA ARG A 53 -1.39 11.79 -17.35
C ARG A 53 -2.74 12.28 -17.86
N ILE A 54 -3.75 11.41 -17.87
CA ILE A 54 -5.11 11.75 -18.29
C ILE A 54 -5.71 12.80 -17.34
N SER A 55 -5.49 12.65 -16.04
CA SER A 55 -5.98 13.59 -15.03
C SER A 55 -5.41 14.99 -15.23
N ARG A 56 -4.10 15.11 -15.50
CA ARG A 56 -3.47 16.39 -15.83
C ARG A 56 -3.98 16.99 -17.13
N GLN A 57 -4.24 16.15 -18.14
CA GLN A 57 -4.82 16.62 -19.39
C GLN A 57 -6.24 17.19 -19.18
N ILE A 58 -7.10 16.49 -18.43
CA ILE A 58 -8.45 16.99 -18.12
C ILE A 58 -8.36 18.29 -17.33
N LEU A 59 -7.51 18.35 -16.29
CA LEU A 59 -7.31 19.56 -15.50
C LEU A 59 -6.89 20.76 -16.37
N GLN A 60 -6.05 20.53 -17.38
CA GLN A 60 -5.64 21.58 -18.31
C GLN A 60 -6.76 21.99 -19.27
N GLU A 61 -7.62 21.06 -19.69
CA GLU A 61 -8.73 21.30 -20.62
C GLU A 61 -9.93 21.96 -19.94
N THR A 62 -10.29 21.54 -18.72
CA THR A 62 -11.51 21.96 -18.02
C THR A 62 -11.26 22.93 -16.85
N GLY A 63 -10.01 23.04 -16.38
CA GLY A 63 -9.65 23.81 -15.19
C GLY A 63 -10.07 23.16 -13.87
N LEU A 64 -10.62 21.94 -13.90
CA LEU A 64 -11.13 21.21 -12.73
C LEU A 64 -10.51 19.82 -12.63
N GLU A 65 -10.34 19.31 -11.42
CA GLU A 65 -9.93 17.92 -11.22
C GLU A 65 -11.02 16.96 -11.71
N PRO A 66 -10.66 15.87 -12.41
CA PRO A 66 -11.63 14.94 -12.97
C PRO A 66 -12.28 14.07 -11.89
N ASP A 67 -13.57 13.84 -12.04
CA ASP A 67 -14.29 12.86 -11.22
C ASP A 67 -13.87 11.41 -11.58
N PRO A 68 -13.92 10.45 -10.63
CA PRO A 68 -13.61 9.05 -10.91
C PRO A 68 -14.45 8.45 -12.05
N ALA A 69 -15.70 8.90 -12.24
CA ALA A 69 -16.55 8.46 -13.35
C ALA A 69 -15.97 8.91 -14.71
N THR A 70 -15.52 10.16 -14.81
CA THR A 70 -14.89 10.70 -16.03
C THR A 70 -13.56 10.00 -16.34
N LEU A 71 -12.78 9.68 -15.31
CA LEU A 71 -11.55 8.89 -15.48
C LEU A 71 -11.85 7.46 -15.94
N ALA A 72 -12.92 6.85 -15.42
CA ALA A 72 -13.34 5.51 -15.80
C ALA A 72 -13.69 5.41 -17.30
N GLU A 73 -14.46 6.37 -17.82
CA GLU A 73 -14.79 6.46 -19.25
C GLU A 73 -13.53 6.61 -20.11
N LYS A 74 -12.65 7.56 -19.77
CA LYS A 74 -11.45 7.87 -20.56
C LYS A 74 -10.35 6.79 -20.45
N MET A 75 -10.39 5.97 -19.40
CA MET A 75 -9.49 4.83 -19.21
C MET A 75 -10.06 3.50 -19.70
N GLU A 76 -11.34 3.44 -20.09
CA GLU A 76 -12.06 2.23 -20.48
C GLU A 76 -12.03 1.14 -19.39
N MET A 77 -12.21 1.56 -18.14
CA MET A 77 -12.14 0.68 -16.96
C MET A 77 -13.33 0.93 -16.03
N PRO A 78 -13.81 -0.09 -15.28
CA PRO A 78 -14.86 0.13 -14.29
C PRO A 78 -14.44 1.15 -13.23
N GLU A 79 -15.37 2.00 -12.82
CA GLU A 79 -15.16 3.06 -11.82
C GLU A 79 -14.63 2.51 -10.49
N ASP A 80 -15.17 1.37 -10.03
CA ASP A 80 -14.70 0.68 -8.82
C ASP A 80 -13.20 0.37 -8.87
N LYS A 81 -12.69 0.01 -10.05
CA LYS A 81 -11.27 -0.29 -10.24
C LYS A 81 -10.44 1.00 -10.19
N ILE A 82 -10.93 2.09 -10.75
CA ILE A 82 -10.29 3.41 -10.66
C ILE A 82 -10.22 3.87 -9.19
N ARG A 83 -11.32 3.78 -8.44
CA ARG A 83 -11.35 4.12 -7.00
C ARG A 83 -10.35 3.30 -6.20
N LYS A 84 -10.22 2.00 -6.46
CA LYS A 84 -9.21 1.13 -5.84
C LYS A 84 -7.79 1.54 -6.21
N ILE A 85 -7.53 1.85 -7.48
CA ILE A 85 -6.21 2.31 -7.96
C ILE A 85 -5.83 3.65 -7.30
N MET A 86 -6.76 4.59 -7.21
CA MET A 86 -6.55 5.87 -6.51
C MET A 86 -6.21 5.68 -5.03
N LYS A 87 -6.84 4.70 -4.37
CA LYS A 87 -6.51 4.35 -2.97
C LYS A 87 -5.10 3.76 -2.83
N ILE A 88 -4.72 2.86 -3.74
CA ILE A 88 -3.39 2.21 -3.74
C ILE A 88 -2.27 3.20 -4.13
N ALA A 89 -2.59 4.21 -4.94
CA ALA A 89 -1.61 5.20 -5.39
C ALA A 89 -1.12 6.13 -4.28
N LYS A 90 -1.86 6.25 -3.17
CA LYS A 90 -1.49 7.06 -2.02
C LYS A 90 -0.31 6.42 -1.27
N GLU A 91 0.69 7.23 -0.97
CA GLU A 91 1.83 6.78 -0.16
C GLU A 91 1.48 6.86 1.33
N PRO A 92 2.01 5.93 2.15
CA PRO A 92 1.82 5.99 3.60
C PRO A 92 2.44 7.29 4.15
N ILE A 93 1.77 7.87 5.14
CA ILE A 93 2.23 9.09 5.82
C ILE A 93 3.15 8.66 6.97
N SER A 94 4.13 9.51 7.30
CA SER A 94 5.02 9.28 8.44
C SER A 94 4.22 9.36 9.75
N MET A 95 4.50 8.45 10.69
CA MET A 95 3.95 8.58 12.05
C MET A 95 4.52 9.80 12.79
N GLU A 96 5.71 10.25 12.39
CA GLU A 96 6.36 11.46 12.89
C GLU A 96 5.85 12.75 12.23
N THR A 97 4.78 12.68 11.43
CA THR A 97 4.19 13.91 10.88
C THR A 97 3.57 14.72 12.03
N PRO A 98 4.02 15.96 12.27
CA PRO A 98 3.50 16.79 13.35
C PRO A 98 2.02 17.12 13.09
N ILE A 99 1.24 17.18 14.16
CA ILE A 99 -0.19 17.52 14.14
C ILE A 99 -0.44 18.76 14.98
N GLY A 100 -1.03 19.78 14.35
CA GLY A 100 -1.33 21.04 15.00
C GLY A 100 -0.13 21.99 15.03
N ASP A 101 -0.25 23.05 15.84
CA ASP A 101 0.80 24.08 16.00
C ASP A 101 1.76 23.77 17.16
N ASP A 102 1.49 22.73 17.95
CA ASP A 102 2.34 22.30 19.06
C ASP A 102 3.37 21.27 18.56
N ASP A 103 4.66 21.62 18.64
CA ASP A 103 5.80 20.82 18.16
C ASP A 103 5.97 19.45 18.84
N ASP A 104 5.21 19.17 19.91
CA ASP A 104 5.31 17.93 20.68
C ASP A 104 4.29 16.84 20.26
N SER A 105 3.31 17.16 19.40
CA SER A 105 2.25 16.21 19.01
C SER A 105 2.49 15.61 17.63
N HIS A 106 2.66 14.29 17.55
CA HIS A 106 2.87 13.56 16.29
C HIS A 106 1.64 12.71 15.93
N LEU A 107 1.47 12.39 14.64
CA LEU A 107 0.39 11.51 14.17
C LEU A 107 0.40 10.14 14.88
N GLY A 108 1.58 9.63 15.19
CA GLY A 108 1.76 8.37 15.90
C GLY A 108 1.11 8.34 17.29
N ASP A 109 1.07 9.48 17.98
CA ASP A 109 0.54 9.57 19.35
C ASP A 109 -0.98 9.38 19.41
N PHE A 110 -1.67 9.53 18.27
CA PHE A 110 -3.12 9.37 18.16
C PHE A 110 -3.55 7.98 17.65
N ILE A 111 -2.60 7.10 17.32
CA ILE A 111 -2.93 5.74 16.85
C ILE A 111 -3.13 4.84 18.06
N GLU A 112 -4.38 4.52 18.38
CA GLU A 112 -4.73 3.58 19.44
C GLU A 112 -4.31 2.13 19.10
N ASP A 113 -3.88 1.38 20.12
CA ASP A 113 -3.62 -0.05 19.98
C ASP A 113 -4.91 -0.85 20.17
N ASN A 114 -5.42 -1.40 19.07
CA ASN A 114 -6.61 -2.26 19.05
C ASN A 114 -6.32 -3.75 19.32
N ASN A 115 -5.05 -4.16 19.42
CA ASN A 115 -4.68 -5.56 19.68
C ASN A 115 -4.57 -5.87 21.17
N THR A 116 -4.28 -4.86 22.00
CA THR A 116 -4.15 -5.03 23.44
C THR A 116 -5.53 -5.14 24.09
N VAL A 117 -5.76 -6.24 24.81
CA VAL A 117 -7.00 -6.45 25.56
C VAL A 117 -7.05 -5.46 26.72
N ALA A 118 -8.18 -4.77 26.87
CA ALA A 118 -8.38 -3.84 27.97
C ALA A 118 -8.24 -4.58 29.33
N PRO A 119 -7.62 -3.98 30.35
CA PRO A 119 -7.45 -4.63 31.65
C PRO A 119 -8.76 -5.12 32.29
N ALA A 120 -9.86 -4.40 32.05
CA ALA A 120 -11.20 -4.81 32.48
C ALA A 120 -11.65 -6.11 31.80
N ASP A 121 -11.49 -6.21 30.48
CA ASP A 121 -11.84 -7.41 29.72
C ASP A 121 -10.94 -8.59 30.09
N ALA A 122 -9.65 -8.34 30.31
CA ALA A 122 -8.72 -9.36 30.78
C ALA A 122 -9.13 -9.92 32.16
N ALA A 123 -9.54 -9.05 33.09
CA ALA A 123 -10.03 -9.45 34.40
C ALA A 123 -11.36 -10.24 34.31
N LEU A 124 -12.28 -9.82 33.42
CA LEU A 124 -13.51 -10.56 33.15
C LEU A 124 -13.22 -11.95 32.58
N HIS A 125 -12.29 -12.06 31.63
CA HIS A 125 -11.87 -13.35 31.08
C HIS A 125 -11.21 -14.25 32.14
N ALA A 126 -10.40 -13.70 33.04
CA ALA A 126 -9.80 -14.45 34.13
C ALA A 126 -10.87 -14.96 35.11
N SER A 127 -11.77 -14.07 35.54
CA SER A 127 -12.91 -14.43 36.40
C SER A 127 -13.80 -15.50 35.77
N MET A 128 -14.08 -15.37 34.47
CA MET A 128 -14.86 -16.36 33.73
C MET A 128 -14.16 -17.74 33.71
N ARG A 129 -12.83 -17.79 33.57
CA ARG A 129 -12.08 -19.05 33.65
C ARG A 129 -12.19 -19.70 35.02
N ASP A 130 -12.10 -18.92 36.09
CA ASP A 130 -12.22 -19.44 37.45
C ASP A 130 -13.62 -20.01 37.72
N VAL A 131 -14.68 -19.28 37.34
CA VAL A 131 -16.06 -19.75 37.46
C VAL A 131 -16.31 -21.01 36.62
N VAL A 132 -15.81 -21.05 35.38
CA VAL A 132 -15.92 -22.24 34.52
C VAL A 132 -15.21 -23.43 35.15
N LYS A 133 -14.03 -23.22 35.76
CA LYS A 133 -13.28 -24.26 36.45
C LYS A 133 -14.05 -24.79 37.67
N ASP A 134 -14.60 -23.91 38.50
CA ASP A 134 -15.40 -24.31 39.67
C ASP A 134 -16.64 -25.13 39.26
N VAL A 135 -17.29 -24.75 38.16
CA VAL A 135 -18.42 -25.51 37.61
C VAL A 135 -17.97 -26.87 37.07
N LEU A 136 -16.85 -26.96 36.36
CA LEU A 136 -16.30 -28.23 35.85
C LEU A 136 -15.88 -29.17 36.99
N ASP A 137 -15.33 -28.63 38.08
CA ASP A 137 -14.94 -29.40 39.26
C ASP A 137 -16.14 -30.01 40.01
N SER A 138 -17.36 -29.45 39.81
CA SER A 138 -18.60 -30.00 40.36
C SER A 138 -19.20 -31.17 39.55
N LEU A 139 -18.73 -31.40 38.33
CA LEU A 139 -19.19 -32.47 37.45
C LEU A 139 -18.44 -33.78 37.73
N THR A 140 -18.97 -34.90 37.22
CA THR A 140 -18.23 -36.16 37.31
C THR A 140 -16.95 -36.09 36.46
N PRO A 141 -15.87 -36.80 36.85
CA PRO A 141 -14.58 -36.74 36.13
C PRO A 141 -14.67 -37.11 34.64
N ARG A 142 -15.70 -37.86 34.28
CA ARG A 142 -15.96 -38.30 32.91
C ARG A 142 -16.70 -37.24 32.09
N GLU A 143 -17.57 -36.46 32.71
CA GLU A 143 -18.29 -35.34 32.07
C GLU A 143 -17.36 -34.11 31.93
N ALA A 144 -16.59 -33.78 32.97
CA ALA A 144 -15.65 -32.66 32.95
C ALA A 144 -14.48 -32.83 31.96
N LYS A 145 -14.15 -34.07 31.58
CA LYS A 145 -13.08 -34.38 30.60
C LYS A 145 -13.58 -34.39 29.15
N VAL A 146 -14.89 -34.51 28.94
CA VAL A 146 -15.52 -34.49 27.61
C VAL A 146 -15.83 -33.06 27.17
N LEU A 147 -16.13 -32.18 28.12
CA LEU A 147 -16.26 -30.73 27.95
C LEU A 147 -14.88 -30.04 27.96
#